data_AF-A0A2Z2NZT0-F1
#
_entry.id   AF-A0A2Z2NZT0-F1
#
_cell.length_a   1.000
_cell.length_b   1.000
_cell.length_c   1.000
_cell.angle_alpha   90.00
_cell.angle_beta   90.00
_cell.angle_gamma   90.00
#
_symmetry.space_group_name_H-M   'P 1'
#
loop_
_entity.id
_entity.type
_entity.pdbx_description
1 polymer ?
#
loop_
_entity_poly.entity_id
_entity_poly.type
_entity_poly.pdbx_seq_one_letter_code
_entity_poly.pdbx_strand_id
1 'polypeptide(L)' 'MTRVGIISDTHGLLRSEALEALQGSDYIVHGGDIGKGEIVETLSQIAPVTAIHGNIDKGEIRA' A
#
# COMPACT_ATOMS: atom_id res chain seq x y z
N MET A 1 21.20 -0.44 -5.30
CA MET A 1 20.41 0.81 -5.31
C MET A 1 19.07 0.46 -4.70
N THR A 2 18.59 1.20 -3.71
CA THR A 2 17.29 0.91 -3.07
C THR A 2 16.16 1.44 -3.94
N ARG A 3 15.14 0.61 -4.21
CA ARG A 3 13.94 0.98 -4.96
C ARG A 3 12.75 1.07 -4.00
N VAL A 4 12.09 2.24 -3.99
CA VAL A 4 10.91 2.47 -3.16
C VAL A 4 9.68 2.58 -4.06
N GLY A 5 8.69 1.73 -3.82
CA GLY A 5 7.38 1.79 -4.45
C GLY A 5 6.47 2.77 -3.72
N ILE A 6 5.71 3.58 -4.46
CA ILE A 6 4.77 4.55 -3.89
C ILE A 6 3.40 4.34 -4.53
N ILE A 7 2.38 4.29 -3.69
CA ILE A 7 0.98 4.16 -4.08
C ILE A 7 0.10 4.99 -3.13
N SER A 8 -1.08 5.42 -3.56
CA SER A 8 -2.03 6.17 -2.75
C SER A 8 -3.44 5.94 -3.27
N ASP A 9 -4.46 6.33 -2.50
CA ASP A 9 -5.84 6.45 -2.96
C ASP A 9 -6.37 5.16 -3.58
N THR A 10 -6.11 4.03 -2.92
CA THR A 10 -6.67 2.76 -3.37
C THR A 10 -8.17 2.69 -3.12
N HIS A 11 -8.71 3.43 -2.13
CA HIS A 11 -10.15 3.49 -1.81
C HIS A 11 -10.82 2.10 -1.78
N GLY A 12 -10.13 1.10 -1.24
CA GLY A 12 -10.57 -0.29 -1.12
C GLY A 12 -10.42 -1.15 -2.39
N LEU A 13 -9.82 -0.62 -3.45
CA LEU A 13 -9.54 -1.29 -4.72
C LEU A 13 -8.05 -1.25 -5.05
N LEU A 14 -7.36 -2.38 -4.86
CA LEU A 14 -6.00 -2.58 -5.36
C LEU A 14 -6.04 -3.30 -6.70
N ARG A 15 -5.60 -2.64 -7.77
CA ARG A 15 -5.57 -3.20 -9.13
C ARG A 15 -4.33 -4.08 -9.35
N SER A 16 -4.45 -5.10 -10.18
CA SER A 16 -3.35 -6.01 -10.52
C SER A 16 -2.14 -5.30 -11.13
N GLU A 17 -2.38 -4.30 -11.97
CA GLU A 17 -1.34 -3.50 -12.63
C GLU A 17 -0.50 -2.72 -11.61
N ALA A 18 -1.11 -2.29 -10.50
CA ALA A 18 -0.38 -1.65 -9.41
C ALA A 18 0.51 -2.66 -8.67
N LEU A 19 0.03 -3.89 -8.45
CA LEU A 19 0.84 -4.96 -7.86
C LEU A 19 2.03 -5.31 -8.74
N GLU A 20 1.82 -5.41 -10.06
CA GLU A 20 2.88 -5.67 -11.03
C GLU A 20 3.91 -4.54 -11.05
N ALA A 21 3.47 -3.28 -11.06
CA ALA A 21 4.34 -2.12 -11.05
C ALA A 21 5.21 -2.03 -9.78
N LEU A 22 4.71 -2.51 -8.65
CA LEU A 22 5.40 -2.50 -7.36
C LEU A 22 6.37 -3.67 -7.18
N GLN A 23 6.37 -4.66 -8.08
CA GLN A 23 7.31 -5.79 -8.01
C GLN A 23 8.78 -5.34 -8.03
N GLY A 24 9.58 -5.96 -7.17
CA GLY A 24 11.01 -5.65 -7.00
C GLY A 24 11.28 -4.33 -6.27
N SER A 25 10.29 -3.79 -5.55
CA SER A 25 10.53 -2.73 -4.56
C SER A 25 11.19 -3.32 -3.31
N ASP A 26 12.14 -2.60 -2.72
CA ASP A 26 12.73 -2.96 -1.42
C ASP A 26 11.85 -2.48 -0.25
N TYR A 27 11.07 -1.42 -0.46
CA TYR A 27 10.11 -0.84 0.48
C TYR A 27 8.91 -0.25 -0.28
N ILE A 28 7.74 -0.23 0.35
CA ILE A 28 6.54 0.40 -0.20
C ILE A 28 5.99 1.46 0.78
N VAL A 29 5.60 2.61 0.25
CA VAL A 29 4.87 3.64 0.99
C VAL A 29 3.46 3.78 0.41
N HIS A 30 2.45 3.66 1.27
CA HIS A 30 1.07 3.98 0.93
C HIS A 30 0.70 5.38 1.46
N GLY A 31 0.33 6.31 0.57
CA GLY A 31 0.07 7.72 0.88
C GLY A 31 -1.19 8.00 1.69
N GLY A 32 -2.12 7.06 1.71
CA GLY A 32 -3.36 7.10 2.50
C GLY A 32 -4.58 6.91 1.63
N ASP A 33 -5.76 7.04 2.24
CA ASP A 33 -7.04 6.73 1.60
C ASP A 33 -7.08 5.30 1.04
N ILE A 34 -6.67 4.38 1.91
CA ILE A 34 -6.50 2.96 1.62
C ILE A 34 -7.86 2.27 1.50
N GLY A 35 -8.77 2.55 2.42
CA GLY A 35 -10.14 2.04 2.49
C GLY A 35 -10.29 0.63 3.09
N LYS A 36 -9.33 -0.29 2.89
CA LYS A 36 -9.36 -1.65 3.46
C LYS A 36 -7.98 -2.08 3.96
N GLY A 37 -7.89 -2.57 5.20
CA GLY A 37 -6.62 -3.06 5.79
C GLY A 37 -5.96 -4.19 4.99
N GLU A 38 -6.76 -5.04 4.34
CA GLU A 38 -6.32 -6.13 3.44
C GLU A 38 -5.37 -5.65 2.32
N ILE A 39 -5.45 -4.37 1.93
CA ILE A 39 -4.55 -3.79 0.92
C ILE A 39 -3.13 -3.69 1.48
N VAL A 40 -2.96 -3.28 2.73
CA VAL A 40 -1.64 -3.21 3.37
C VAL A 40 -1.07 -4.62 3.55
N GLU A 41 -1.91 -5.58 3.94
CA GLU A 41 -1.51 -7.00 4.03
C GLU A 41 -1.04 -7.56 2.68
N THR A 42 -1.74 -7.20 1.59
CA THR A 42 -1.38 -7.62 0.23
C THR A 42 -0.08 -6.97 -0.23
N LEU A 43 0.09 -5.66 -0.02
CA LEU A 43 1.33 -4.95 -0.35
C LEU A 43 2.53 -5.46 0.45
N SER A 44 2.30 -5.87 1.69
CA SER A 44 3.33 -6.44 2.58
C SER A 44 3.86 -7.78 2.10
N GLN A 45 3.17 -8.47 1.19
CA GLN A 45 3.71 -9.66 0.52
C GLN A 45 4.82 -9.33 -0.49
N ILE A 46 4.90 -8.08 -0.95
CA ILE A 46 5.91 -7.63 -1.93
C ILE A 46 7.15 -7.10 -1.19
N ALA A 47 6.95 -6.19 -0.24
CA ALA A 47 8.02 -5.54 0.51
C ALA A 47 7.45 -4.94 1.81
N PRO A 48 8.29 -4.61 2.81
CA PRO A 48 7.83 -3.88 4.00
C PRO A 48 7.08 -2.60 3.63
N VAL A 49 5.92 -2.39 4.25
CA VAL A 49 5.02 -1.27 3.95
C VAL A 49 5.05 -0.24 5.08
N THR A 50 5.06 1.03 4.73
CA THR A 50 4.64 2.11 5.63
C THR A 50 3.35 2.71 5.08
N ALA A 51 2.28 2.63 5.86
CA ALA A 51 0.99 3.20 5.49
C ALA A 51 0.70 4.47 6.29
N ILE A 52 0.30 5.52 5.59
CA ILE A 52 -0.18 6.77 6.18
C ILE A 52 -1.70 6.71 6.24
N HIS A 53 -2.30 7.12 7.35
CA HIS A 53 -3.76 7.11 7.50
C HIS A 53 -4.38 8.32 6.80
N GLY A 54 -5.25 8.06 5.82
CA GLY A 54 -6.04 9.07 5.12
C GLY A 54 -7.35 9.42 5.82
N ASN A 55 -8.18 10.24 5.17
CA ASN A 55 -9.45 10.71 5.72
C ASN A 55 -10.58 9.67 5.60
N ILE A 56 -10.51 8.77 4.61
CA ILE A 56 -11.53 7.71 4.45
C ILE A 56 -11.20 6.43 5.22
N ASP A 57 -9.99 6.34 5.76
CA ASP A 57 -9.51 5.17 6.49
C ASP A 57 -10.24 5.08 7.84
N LYS A 58 -10.76 3.89 8.15
CA LYS A 58 -11.58 3.63 9.34
C LYS A 58 -11.05 2.40 10.06
N GLY A 59 -11.02 2.46 11.39
CA GLY A 59 -10.46 1.38 12.21
C GLY A 59 -8.94 1.35 12.13
N GLU A 60 -8.31 0.28 12.61
CA GLU A 60 -6.86 0.15 12.56
C GLU A 60 -6.41 -0.30 11.17
N ILE A 61 -5.76 0.60 10.45
CA ILE A 61 -4.86 0.22 9.35
C ILE A 61 -3.47 0.04 9.96
N ARG A 62 -2.98 -1.19 9.99
CA ARG A 62 -1.66 -1.53 10.53
C ARG A 62 -0.68 -1.73 9.38
N ALA A 63 0.46 -1.06 9.47
CA ALA A 63 1.62 -1.21 8.61
C ALA A 63 2.70 -2.02 9.34
#